data_AF-A0A7U2HWE8-F1
#
_entry.id   AF-A0A7U2HWE8-F1
#
_cell.length_a   1.000
_cell.length_b   1.000
_cell.length_c   1.000
_cell.angle_alpha   90.00
_cell.angle_beta   90.00
_cell.angle_gamma   90.00
#
_symmetry.space_group_name_H-M   'P 1'
#
loop_
_entity.id
_entity.type
_entity.pdbx_description
1 polymer ?
#
loop_
_entity_poly.entity_id
_entity_poly.type
_entity_poly.pdbx_seq_one_letter_code
_entity_poly.pdbx_strand_id
1 'polypeptide(L)'
;MASRCVLLCSRRLHHQNLPRSYIRALAAPLLYKQRPNSTQATARKGIHPDELEQLLAEPTWSVESLLPPAARAARAPDAPEITSQQLHHLLRLSALPPPETPEQEQKMLDTLAAQLHFVGKIQEVDTTGVEPLRAIRDETIAAEEEHKITVATLQEALDKEKVIGTHYKRIQRDASPVDAKDAEDWDVLGSAERKAGKYFVAESERPQE
;
A
#
# COMPACT_ATOMS: atom_id res chain seq x y z
N MET A 1 -26.13 64.03 14.31
CA MET A 1 -26.18 64.69 12.99
C MET A 1 -24.86 64.48 12.30
N ALA A 2 -24.88 63.83 11.13
CA ALA A 2 -23.98 63.92 9.96
C ALA A 2 -22.45 64.05 10.21
N SER A 3 -21.55 63.46 9.42
CA SER A 3 -21.61 62.54 8.29
C SER A 3 -20.15 62.20 7.97
N ARG A 4 -19.95 60.96 7.53
CA ARG A 4 -18.98 60.47 6.54
C ARG A 4 -17.95 61.48 5.99
N CYS A 5 -16.68 61.08 5.93
CA CYS A 5 -16.08 60.81 4.62
C CYS A 5 -14.83 59.94 4.72
N VAL A 6 -14.86 58.85 3.96
CA VAL A 6 -13.77 57.91 3.68
C VAL A 6 -12.94 58.49 2.54
N LEU A 7 -11.61 58.42 2.64
CA LEU A 7 -10.75 58.45 1.46
C LEU A 7 -9.82 57.25 1.47
N LEU A 8 -10.07 56.42 0.46
CA LEU A 8 -9.35 55.23 0.04
C LEU A 8 -7.94 55.61 -0.38
N CYS A 9 -6.93 54.99 0.23
CA CYS A 9 -5.57 55.02 -0.29
C CYS A 9 -5.41 53.84 -1.26
N SER A 10 -5.54 54.12 -2.55
CA SER A 10 -5.32 53.14 -3.62
C SER A 10 -3.81 52.94 -3.80
N ARG A 11 -3.26 51.82 -3.33
CA ARG A 11 -1.93 51.39 -3.77
C ARG A 11 -2.07 50.46 -4.98
N ARG A 12 -1.85 51.04 -6.16
CA ARG A 12 -1.51 50.29 -7.37
C ARG A 12 -0.21 49.55 -7.09
N LEU A 13 -0.26 48.22 -7.04
CA LEU A 13 0.92 47.40 -7.24
C LEU A 13 1.05 47.17 -8.74
N HIS A 14 2.02 47.87 -9.34
CA HIS A 14 2.55 47.51 -10.63
C HIS A 14 3.06 46.07 -10.55
N HIS A 15 2.47 45.19 -11.36
CA HIS A 15 3.11 43.94 -11.75
C HIS A 15 4.42 44.28 -12.47
N GLN A 16 5.53 44.20 -11.73
CA GLN A 16 6.84 44.10 -12.34
C GLN A 16 7.03 42.63 -12.73
N ASN A 17 7.04 42.39 -14.03
CA ASN A 17 7.53 41.17 -14.64
C ASN A 17 8.99 41.00 -14.22
N LEU A 18 9.25 40.05 -13.32
CA LEU A 18 10.60 39.61 -13.02
C LEU A 18 11.09 38.72 -14.18
N PRO A 19 12.35 38.89 -14.63
CA PRO A 19 12.89 38.14 -15.74
C PRO A 19 12.94 36.65 -15.40
N ARG A 20 12.63 35.84 -16.42
CA ARG A 20 12.82 34.39 -16.48
C ARG A 20 14.30 34.10 -16.22
N SER A 21 14.65 33.96 -14.95
CA SER A 21 15.96 33.49 -14.51
C SER A 21 16.09 32.05 -14.97
N TYR A 22 16.92 31.86 -15.99
CA TYR A 22 17.47 30.56 -16.31
C TYR A 22 18.14 30.04 -15.04
N ILE A 23 17.51 29.06 -14.40
CA ILE A 23 18.18 28.21 -13.43
C ILE A 23 19.26 27.49 -14.24
N ARG A 24 20.49 28.01 -14.20
CA ARG A 24 21.67 27.20 -14.47
C ARG A 24 21.63 26.12 -13.41
N ALA A 25 21.17 24.93 -13.81
CA ALA A 25 21.38 23.72 -13.05
C ALA A 25 22.89 23.66 -12.77
N LEU A 26 23.28 23.88 -11.51
CA LEU A 26 24.55 23.35 -11.04
C LEU A 26 24.38 21.84 -11.12
N ALA A 27 24.80 21.29 -12.26
CA ALA A 27 25.07 19.88 -12.38
C ALA A 27 26.20 19.58 -11.38
N ALA A 28 25.82 19.28 -10.15
CA ALA A 28 26.67 18.48 -9.29
C ALA A 28 26.91 17.20 -10.10
N PRO A 29 28.15 16.90 -10.51
CA PRO A 29 28.40 15.59 -11.07
C PRO A 29 28.00 14.63 -9.95
N LEU A 30 26.96 13.83 -10.21
CA LEU A 30 26.82 12.58 -9.49
C LEU A 30 28.16 11.90 -9.69
N LEU A 31 29.03 11.98 -8.67
CA LEU A 31 30.10 11.02 -8.47
C LEU A 31 29.38 9.73 -8.11
N TYR A 32 28.74 9.14 -9.12
CA TYR A 32 28.60 7.72 -9.24
C TYR A 32 30.03 7.24 -9.07
N LYS A 33 30.34 6.70 -7.88
CA LYS A 33 31.51 5.85 -7.71
C LYS A 33 31.31 4.74 -8.73
N GLN A 34 31.82 4.96 -9.93
CA GLN A 34 32.09 3.91 -10.87
C GLN A 34 32.87 2.91 -10.04
N ARG A 35 32.24 1.77 -9.74
CA ARG A 35 32.97 0.57 -9.38
C ARG A 35 34.16 0.53 -10.35
N PRO A 36 35.40 0.34 -9.88
CA PRO A 36 36.50 0.18 -10.81
C PRO A 36 36.08 -0.90 -11.79
N ASN A 37 35.87 -0.49 -13.05
CA ASN A 37 35.59 -1.41 -14.13
C ASN A 37 36.79 -2.33 -14.15
N SER A 38 36.64 -3.52 -13.57
CA SER A 38 37.56 -4.63 -13.80
C SER A 38 37.53 -4.83 -15.30
N THR A 39 38.50 -4.23 -15.97
CA THR A 39 38.69 -4.30 -17.41
C THR A 39 39.36 -5.63 -17.69
N GLN A 40 38.70 -6.71 -17.30
CA GLN A 40 38.89 -7.98 -17.97
C GLN A 40 37.99 -7.91 -19.19
N ALA A 41 38.52 -7.33 -20.28
CA ALA A 41 38.00 -7.55 -21.61
C ALA A 41 38.23 -9.04 -21.94
N THR A 42 37.40 -9.92 -21.38
CA THR A 42 37.23 -11.26 -21.93
C THR A 42 36.60 -11.05 -23.30
N ALA A 43 37.31 -11.48 -24.34
CA ALA A 43 36.75 -11.56 -25.68
C ALA A 43 35.42 -12.30 -25.56
N ARG A 44 34.30 -11.62 -25.82
CA ARG A 44 32.97 -12.26 -25.83
C ARG A 44 32.95 -13.21 -27.01
N LYS A 45 33.39 -14.45 -26.77
CA LYS A 45 33.20 -15.57 -27.68
C LYS A 45 31.69 -15.73 -27.80
N GLY A 46 31.14 -15.43 -28.98
CA GLY A 46 29.73 -15.69 -29.25
C GLY A 46 29.48 -17.18 -29.03
N ILE A 47 28.43 -17.51 -28.28
CA ILE A 47 28.04 -18.90 -28.04
C ILE A 47 27.64 -19.49 -29.40
N HIS A 48 28.25 -20.61 -29.79
CA HIS A 48 27.92 -21.27 -31.06
C HIS A 48 26.54 -21.93 -30.93
N PRO A 49 25.68 -21.92 -31.96
CA PRO A 49 24.35 -22.53 -31.90
C PRO A 49 24.37 -23.99 -31.43
N ASP A 50 25.37 -24.77 -31.84
CA ASP A 50 25.54 -26.17 -31.41
C ASP A 50 25.85 -26.33 -29.91
N GLU A 51 26.52 -25.33 -29.31
CA GLU A 51 26.80 -25.28 -27.87
C GLU A 51 25.54 -24.89 -27.08
N LEU A 52 24.70 -24.03 -27.65
CA LEU A 52 23.36 -23.70 -27.14
C LEU A 52 22.42 -24.91 -27.19
N GLU A 53 22.41 -25.68 -28.27
CA GLU A 53 21.60 -26.90 -28.38
C GLU A 53 22.01 -27.95 -27.36
N GLN A 54 23.30 -28.12 -27.11
CA GLN A 54 23.80 -29.02 -26.06
C GLN A 54 23.41 -28.54 -24.65
N LEU A 55 23.45 -27.22 -24.40
CA LEU A 55 23.02 -26.64 -23.12
C LEU A 55 21.51 -26.74 -22.89
N LEU A 56 20.70 -26.65 -23.95
CA LEU A 56 19.24 -26.77 -23.87
C LEU A 56 18.74 -28.22 -23.92
N ALA A 57 19.60 -29.16 -24.33
CA ALA A 57 19.27 -30.59 -24.37
C ALA A 57 19.17 -31.23 -22.97
N GLU A 58 19.87 -30.69 -21.97
CA GLU A 58 19.78 -31.12 -20.57
C GLU A 58 18.92 -30.12 -19.77
N PRO A 59 17.61 -30.37 -19.62
CA PRO A 59 16.76 -29.50 -18.82
C PRO A 59 17.16 -29.63 -17.35
N THR A 60 17.85 -28.61 -16.83
CA THR A 60 18.37 -28.62 -15.44
C THR A 60 17.25 -28.51 -14.40
N TRP A 61 16.10 -27.95 -14.78
CA TRP A 61 14.87 -27.90 -14.01
C TRP A 61 13.73 -27.36 -14.90
N SER A 62 12.55 -27.99 -14.85
CA SER A 62 11.34 -27.47 -15.50
C SER A 62 10.46 -26.79 -14.46
N VAL A 63 9.94 -25.59 -14.78
CA VAL A 63 8.97 -24.88 -13.93
C VAL A 63 7.70 -25.71 -13.71
N GLU A 64 7.35 -26.58 -14.66
CA GLU A 64 6.20 -27.49 -14.54
C GLU A 64 6.34 -28.46 -13.37
N SER A 65 7.58 -28.80 -12.97
CA SER A 65 7.82 -29.65 -11.79
C SER A 65 7.45 -28.97 -10.47
N LEU A 66 7.34 -27.63 -10.46
CA LEU A 66 6.92 -26.83 -9.31
C LEU A 66 5.41 -26.61 -9.26
N LEU A 67 4.68 -26.96 -10.33
CA LEU A 67 3.23 -26.88 -10.37
C LEU A 67 2.61 -28.18 -9.85
N PRO A 68 1.42 -28.14 -9.22
CA PRO A 68 0.68 -29.35 -8.92
C PRO A 68 0.48 -30.14 -10.21
N PRO A 69 0.73 -31.47 -10.23
CA PRO A 69 0.45 -32.28 -11.42
C PRO A 69 -1.01 -32.08 -11.83
N ALA A 70 -1.30 -31.97 -13.14
CA ALA A 70 -2.67 -31.70 -13.62
C ALA A 70 -3.72 -32.71 -13.11
N ALA A 71 -3.29 -33.95 -12.80
CA ALA A 71 -4.13 -35.00 -12.20
C ALA A 71 -4.29 -34.88 -10.66
N ARG A 72 -3.51 -34.03 -10.00
CA ARG A 72 -3.44 -33.83 -8.54
C ARG A 72 -3.76 -32.40 -8.10
N ALA A 73 -4.26 -31.54 -8.99
CA ALA A 73 -4.68 -30.18 -8.62
C ALA A 73 -5.68 -30.15 -7.44
N ALA A 74 -6.47 -31.21 -7.26
CA ALA A 74 -7.41 -31.36 -6.14
C ALA A 74 -6.79 -31.89 -4.83
N ARG A 75 -5.57 -32.46 -4.86
CA ARG A 75 -4.87 -33.05 -3.70
C ARG A 75 -3.35 -32.99 -3.90
N ALA A 76 -2.76 -31.83 -3.63
CA ALA A 76 -1.32 -31.73 -3.47
C ALA A 76 -0.93 -32.34 -2.11
N PRO A 77 0.01 -33.30 -2.05
CA PRO A 77 0.31 -34.04 -0.82
C PRO A 77 0.91 -33.19 0.30
N ASP A 78 1.54 -32.07 -0.02
CA ASP A 78 2.22 -31.19 0.95
C ASP A 78 1.44 -29.89 1.24
N ALA A 79 0.30 -29.67 0.59
CA ALA A 79 -0.51 -28.47 0.84
C ALA A 79 -1.43 -28.68 2.05
N PRO A 80 -1.61 -27.68 2.94
CA PRO A 80 -2.53 -27.81 4.06
C PRO A 80 -3.96 -28.01 3.54
N GLU A 81 -4.62 -29.07 4.01
CA GLU A 81 -5.99 -29.39 3.61
C GLU A 81 -6.97 -28.35 4.19
N ILE A 82 -7.62 -27.59 3.31
CA ILE A 82 -8.70 -26.68 3.69
C ILE A 82 -10.03 -27.43 3.68
N THR A 83 -10.74 -27.39 4.80
CA THR A 83 -12.11 -27.93 4.93
C THR A 83 -13.15 -26.96 4.38
N SER A 84 -14.31 -27.46 3.96
CA SER A 84 -15.48 -26.65 3.57
C SER A 84 -15.85 -25.59 4.62
N GLN A 85 -15.83 -25.96 5.91
CA GLN A 85 -16.11 -25.03 7.00
C GLN A 85 -15.11 -23.87 7.06
N GLN A 86 -13.82 -24.15 6.82
CA GLN A 86 -12.79 -23.12 6.74
C GLN A 86 -12.98 -22.23 5.51
N LEU A 87 -13.35 -22.80 4.35
CA LEU A 87 -13.70 -22.01 3.17
C LEU A 87 -14.85 -21.04 3.48
N HIS A 88 -15.93 -21.52 4.09
CA HIS A 88 -17.08 -20.67 4.47
C HIS A 88 -16.68 -19.60 5.48
N HIS A 89 -15.78 -19.93 6.41
CA HIS A 89 -15.22 -18.95 7.35
C HIS A 89 -14.43 -17.86 6.64
N LEU A 90 -13.57 -18.22 5.67
CA LEU A 90 -12.80 -17.26 4.87
C LEU A 90 -13.68 -16.35 4.02
N LEU A 91 -14.76 -16.89 3.44
CA LEU A 91 -15.74 -16.09 2.69
C LEU A 91 -16.40 -15.05 3.59
N ARG A 92 -16.76 -15.43 4.83
CA ARG A 92 -17.31 -14.51 5.80
C ARG A 92 -16.32 -13.41 6.20
N LEU A 93 -15.05 -13.73 6.42
CA LEU A 93 -14.01 -12.74 6.74
C LEU A 93 -13.77 -11.77 5.58
N SER A 94 -13.92 -12.27 4.34
CA SER A 94 -13.75 -11.48 3.12
C SER A 94 -15.05 -10.78 2.69
N ALA A 95 -16.11 -10.87 3.48
CA ALA A 95 -17.46 -10.34 3.18
C ALA A 95 -18.01 -10.82 1.81
N LEU A 96 -17.68 -12.04 1.41
CA LEU A 96 -18.21 -12.68 0.20
C LEU A 96 -19.41 -13.58 0.53
N PRO A 97 -20.38 -13.71 -0.39
CA PRO A 97 -21.52 -14.62 -0.19
C PRO A 97 -21.08 -16.09 -0.21
N PRO A 98 -21.84 -16.98 0.44
CA PRO A 98 -21.58 -18.42 0.38
C PRO A 98 -21.82 -18.96 -1.05
N PRO A 99 -21.20 -20.10 -1.42
CA PRO A 99 -21.37 -20.70 -2.74
C PRO A 99 -22.82 -21.17 -2.93
N GLU A 100 -23.39 -20.92 -4.11
CA GLU A 100 -24.77 -21.31 -4.44
C GLU A 100 -24.88 -22.82 -4.75
N THR A 101 -23.79 -23.41 -5.23
CA THR A 101 -23.75 -24.82 -5.67
C THR A 101 -22.53 -25.54 -5.12
N PRO A 102 -22.61 -26.87 -4.88
CA PRO A 102 -21.49 -27.66 -4.40
C PRO A 102 -20.35 -27.77 -5.42
N GLU A 103 -20.65 -27.68 -6.72
CA GLU A 103 -19.64 -27.68 -7.78
C GLU A 103 -18.78 -26.41 -7.74
N GLN A 104 -19.42 -25.26 -7.49
CA GLN A 104 -18.72 -23.99 -7.31
C GLN A 104 -17.83 -24.04 -6.07
N GLU A 105 -18.33 -24.61 -4.97
CA GLU A 105 -17.56 -24.81 -3.75
C GLU A 105 -16.31 -25.67 -4.00
N GLN A 106 -16.46 -26.80 -4.70
CA GLN A 106 -15.33 -27.67 -5.03
C GLN A 106 -14.29 -26.93 -5.90
N LYS A 107 -14.73 -26.17 -6.90
CA LYS A 107 -13.83 -25.36 -7.75
C LYS A 107 -13.05 -24.32 -6.94
N MET A 108 -13.68 -23.72 -5.93
CA MET A 108 -13.03 -22.77 -5.02
C MET A 108 -11.99 -23.47 -4.14
N LEU A 109 -12.31 -24.66 -3.62
CA LEU A 109 -11.35 -25.49 -2.87
C LEU A 109 -10.14 -25.89 -3.72
N ASP A 110 -10.37 -26.35 -4.95
CA ASP A 110 -9.30 -26.73 -5.88
C ASP A 110 -8.40 -25.53 -6.21
N THR A 111 -9.00 -24.35 -6.39
CA THR A 111 -8.25 -23.10 -6.64
C THR A 111 -7.39 -22.72 -5.44
N LEU A 112 -7.94 -22.79 -4.23
CA LEU A 112 -7.21 -22.49 -3.00
C LEU A 112 -6.08 -23.48 -2.76
N ALA A 113 -6.31 -24.78 -3.01
CA ALA A 113 -5.28 -25.81 -2.88
C ALA A 113 -4.10 -25.53 -3.81
N ALA A 114 -4.36 -25.14 -5.06
CA ALA A 114 -3.32 -24.77 -6.01
C ALA A 114 -2.54 -23.52 -5.56
N GLN A 115 -3.22 -22.50 -5.02
CA GLN A 115 -2.59 -21.30 -4.48
C GLN A 115 -1.71 -21.61 -3.27
N LEU A 116 -2.19 -22.44 -2.35
CA LEU A 116 -1.43 -22.84 -1.16
C LEU A 116 -0.20 -23.68 -1.50
N HIS A 117 -0.30 -24.55 -2.51
CA HIS A 117 0.86 -25.29 -2.99
C HIS A 117 1.99 -24.33 -3.41
N PHE A 118 1.65 -23.29 -4.18
CA PHE A 118 2.61 -22.27 -4.58
C PHE A 118 3.21 -21.53 -3.38
N VAL A 119 2.39 -21.14 -2.40
CA VAL A 119 2.88 -20.50 -1.18
C VAL A 119 3.79 -21.43 -0.37
N GLY A 120 3.47 -22.72 -0.29
CA GLY A 120 4.31 -23.73 0.37
C GLY A 120 5.71 -23.80 -0.25
N LYS A 121 5.81 -23.73 -1.59
CA LYS A 121 7.11 -23.67 -2.28
C LYS A 121 7.91 -22.40 -2.00
N ILE A 122 7.25 -21.28 -1.76
CA ILE A 122 7.95 -20.05 -1.31
C ILE A 122 8.49 -20.22 0.11
N GLN A 123 7.75 -20.90 0.99
CA GLN A 123 8.17 -21.14 2.38
C GLN A 123 9.37 -22.09 2.51
N GLU A 124 9.64 -22.92 1.50
CA GLU A 124 10.83 -23.79 1.45
C GLU A 124 12.14 -23.01 1.30
N VAL A 125 12.09 -21.73 0.92
CA VAL A 125 13.28 -20.88 0.73
C VAL A 125 13.87 -20.47 2.08
N ASP A 126 15.18 -20.68 2.24
CA ASP A 126 15.92 -20.22 3.43
C ASP A 126 15.91 -18.68 3.49
N THR A 127 15.25 -18.15 4.52
CA THR A 127 15.13 -16.72 4.82
C THR A 127 15.89 -16.33 6.09
N THR A 128 16.82 -17.17 6.56
CA THR A 128 17.60 -16.89 7.77
C THR A 128 18.40 -15.58 7.63
N GLY A 129 18.21 -14.67 8.59
CA GLY A 129 18.92 -13.39 8.63
C GLY A 129 18.39 -12.31 7.69
N VAL A 130 17.22 -12.49 7.07
CA VAL A 130 16.57 -11.49 6.20
C VAL A 130 15.41 -10.82 6.94
N GLU A 131 15.39 -9.48 6.98
CA GLU A 131 14.26 -8.73 7.52
C GLU A 131 13.15 -8.57 6.47
N PRO A 132 11.86 -8.72 6.85
CA PRO A 132 10.76 -8.58 5.90
C PRO A 132 10.61 -7.13 5.40
N LEU A 133 10.66 -6.95 4.08
CA LEU A 133 10.36 -5.68 3.44
C LEU A 133 8.88 -5.33 3.64
N ARG A 134 8.57 -4.20 4.28
CA ARG A 134 7.19 -3.81 4.61
C ARG A 134 6.49 -3.05 3.49
N ALA A 135 7.24 -2.23 2.78
CA ALA A 135 6.77 -1.43 1.66
C ALA A 135 7.95 -1.15 0.72
N ILE A 136 7.66 -0.89 -0.56
CA ILE A 136 8.69 -0.48 -1.51
C ILE A 136 9.03 1.00 -1.20
N ARG A 137 9.96 1.21 -0.26
CA ARG A 137 10.44 2.52 0.18
C ARG A 137 11.95 2.46 0.44
N ASP A 138 12.53 3.63 0.63
CA ASP A 138 13.88 3.75 1.16
C ASP A 138 13.84 3.36 2.65
N GLU A 139 14.41 2.20 2.99
CA GLU A 139 14.54 1.69 4.37
C GLU A 139 15.91 2.05 4.98
N THR A 140 16.61 3.05 4.42
CA THR A 140 17.80 3.59 5.08
C THR A 140 17.42 4.25 6.41
N ILE A 141 18.32 4.17 7.40
CA ILE A 141 18.13 4.78 8.73
C ILE A 141 17.74 6.26 8.61
N ALA A 142 18.30 6.99 7.63
CA ALA A 142 17.96 8.38 7.37
C ALA A 142 16.49 8.55 6.94
N ALA A 143 16.01 7.74 5.99
CA ALA A 143 14.62 7.78 5.54
C ALA A 143 13.64 7.35 6.65
N GLU A 144 14.03 6.39 7.50
CA GLU A 144 13.26 6.02 8.67
C GLU A 144 13.15 7.17 9.68
N GLU A 145 14.24 7.88 9.95
CA GLU A 145 14.26 9.06 10.84
C GLU A 145 13.39 10.20 10.30
N GLU A 146 13.45 10.46 9.00
CA GLU A 146 12.62 11.48 8.33
C GLU A 146 11.11 11.14 8.40
N HIS A 147 10.75 9.87 8.26
CA HIS A 147 9.36 9.41 8.34
C HIS A 147 8.85 9.21 9.77
N LYS A 148 9.73 9.23 10.77
CA LYS A 148 9.36 9.04 12.16
C LYS A 148 8.58 10.25 12.67
N ILE A 149 7.32 10.03 13.04
CA ILE A 149 6.50 11.03 13.72
C ILE A 149 7.08 11.26 15.12
N THR A 150 7.75 12.39 15.32
CA THR A 150 8.35 12.73 16.61
C THR A 150 7.37 13.44 17.53
N VAL A 151 7.67 13.46 18.84
CA VAL A 151 6.89 14.23 19.83
C VAL A 151 6.88 15.71 19.47
N ALA A 152 8.00 16.24 18.96
CA ALA A 152 8.08 17.63 18.48
C ALA A 152 7.07 17.91 17.37
N THR A 153 6.90 16.96 16.42
CA THR A 153 5.88 17.07 15.35
C THR A 153 4.46 17.07 15.92
N LEU A 154 4.20 16.33 17.00
CA LEU A 154 2.87 16.23 17.62
C LEU A 154 2.62 17.28 18.71
N GLN A 155 3.62 18.09 19.08
CA GLN A 155 3.56 18.98 20.23
C GLN A 155 2.36 19.92 20.15
N GLU A 156 2.11 20.53 18.99
CA GLU A 156 0.98 21.44 18.79
C GLU A 156 -0.39 20.79 19.00
N ALA A 157 -0.51 19.49 18.70
CA ALA A 157 -1.74 18.73 18.94
C ALA A 157 -1.86 18.31 20.41
N LEU A 158 -0.75 17.90 21.03
CA LEU A 158 -0.68 17.53 22.44
C LEU A 158 -0.92 18.72 23.37
N ASP A 159 -0.45 19.92 23.02
CA ASP A 159 -0.66 21.15 23.81
C ASP A 159 -2.13 21.57 23.89
N LYS A 160 -2.96 21.13 22.93
CA LYS A 160 -4.41 21.36 22.94
C LYS A 160 -5.15 20.39 23.85
N GLU A 161 -4.49 19.33 24.35
CA GLU A 161 -5.09 18.37 25.27
C GLU A 161 -5.27 18.98 26.66
N LYS A 162 -6.41 18.71 27.28
CA LYS A 162 -6.77 19.21 28.61
C LYS A 162 -6.78 18.05 29.60
N VAL A 163 -6.13 18.23 30.73
CA VAL A 163 -6.18 17.27 31.84
C VAL A 163 -7.36 17.61 32.74
N ILE A 164 -8.31 16.69 32.85
CA ILE A 164 -9.52 16.84 33.68
C ILE A 164 -9.43 15.95 34.90
N GLY A 165 -9.91 16.45 36.04
CA GLY A 165 -10.02 15.71 37.30
C GLY A 165 -8.89 16.01 38.28
N THR A 166 -9.25 16.14 39.56
CA THR A 166 -8.31 16.50 40.63
C THR A 166 -7.61 15.28 41.24
N HIS A 167 -8.35 14.19 41.50
CA HIS A 167 -7.82 12.95 42.05
C HIS A 167 -7.50 11.90 40.96
N TYR A 168 -8.35 11.80 39.93
CA TYR A 168 -8.13 10.92 38.78
C TYR A 168 -7.96 11.77 37.52
N LYS A 169 -6.71 12.08 37.20
CA LYS A 169 -6.35 12.89 36.04
C LYS A 169 -6.61 12.09 34.75
N ARG A 170 -7.43 12.64 33.86
CA ARG A 170 -7.74 12.05 32.55
C ARG A 170 -7.40 13.07 31.46
N ILE A 171 -6.66 12.64 30.44
CA ILE A 171 -6.32 13.47 29.29
C ILE A 171 -7.52 13.45 28.33
N GLN A 172 -8.01 14.62 27.94
CA GLN A 172 -9.03 14.79 26.92
C GLN A 172 -8.49 15.62 25.76
N ARG A 173 -8.71 15.14 24.54
CA ARG A 173 -8.42 15.88 23.32
C ARG A 173 -9.48 16.93 23.08
N ASP A 174 -9.08 18.07 22.51
CA ASP A 174 -10.04 19.06 22.07
C ASP A 174 -10.90 18.47 20.94
N ALA A 175 -12.21 18.45 21.16
CA ALA A 175 -13.20 17.94 20.20
C ALA A 175 -13.79 19.06 19.34
N SER A 176 -13.22 20.28 19.42
CA SER A 176 -13.63 21.39 18.57
C SER A 176 -13.55 20.97 17.09
N PRO A 177 -14.58 21.25 16.28
CA PRO A 177 -14.55 20.95 14.86
C PRO A 177 -13.36 21.68 14.22
N VAL A 178 -12.45 20.94 13.62
CA VAL A 178 -11.35 21.52 12.84
C VAL A 178 -11.98 22.15 11.60
N ASP A 179 -11.64 23.41 11.32
CA ASP A 179 -12.17 24.13 10.17
C ASP A 179 -11.54 23.56 8.89
N ALA A 180 -12.18 22.56 8.32
CA ALA A 180 -11.71 21.83 7.14
C ALA A 180 -12.30 22.38 5.83
N LYS A 181 -12.85 23.60 5.83
CA LYS A 181 -13.49 24.24 4.66
C LYS A 181 -12.62 24.27 3.40
N ASP A 182 -11.30 24.38 3.55
CA ASP A 182 -10.37 24.39 2.41
C ASP A 182 -10.10 22.98 1.83
N ALA A 183 -10.50 21.91 2.53
CA ALA A 183 -10.27 20.50 2.16
C ALA A 183 -11.57 19.69 1.93
N GLU A 184 -12.70 20.10 2.50
CA GLU A 184 -13.92 19.29 2.63
C GLU A 184 -15.16 19.82 1.85
N ASP A 185 -14.99 20.60 0.77
CA ASP A 185 -16.14 21.03 -0.07
C ASP A 185 -16.72 19.90 -0.97
N TRP A 186 -16.48 18.64 -0.61
CA TRP A 186 -17.03 17.50 -1.35
C TRP A 186 -18.33 17.01 -0.71
N ASP A 187 -19.32 16.69 -1.54
CA ASP A 187 -20.58 16.11 -1.06
C ASP A 187 -20.33 14.69 -0.54
N VAL A 188 -20.29 14.56 0.79
CA VAL A 188 -20.10 13.30 1.51
C VAL A 188 -21.08 12.22 1.07
N LEU A 189 -22.31 12.60 0.69
CA LEU A 189 -23.36 11.68 0.27
C LEU A 189 -23.55 11.63 -1.26
N GLY A 190 -22.67 12.30 -2.02
CA GLY A 190 -22.81 12.46 -3.47
C GLY A 190 -22.72 11.12 -4.22
N SER A 191 -21.86 10.21 -3.76
CA SER A 191 -21.67 8.88 -4.35
C SER A 191 -22.52 7.78 -3.71
N ALA A 192 -23.35 8.09 -2.72
CA ALA A 192 -24.16 7.10 -2.02
C ALA A 192 -25.38 6.68 -2.85
N GLU A 193 -25.56 5.38 -3.07
CA GLU A 193 -26.76 4.83 -3.74
C GLU A 193 -28.04 5.11 -2.94
N ARG A 194 -27.97 4.96 -1.61
CA ARG A 194 -29.10 5.15 -0.69
C ARG A 194 -28.72 6.11 0.44
N LYS A 195 -29.59 7.09 0.69
CA LYS A 195 -29.43 8.10 1.73
C LYS A 195 -30.75 8.45 2.39
N ALA A 196 -30.71 8.69 3.69
CA ALA A 196 -31.83 9.21 4.47
C ALA A 196 -31.39 10.50 5.16
N GLY A 197 -31.79 11.64 4.60
CA GLY A 197 -31.36 12.96 5.07
C GLY A 197 -29.84 13.10 5.00
N LYS A 198 -29.19 13.14 6.17
CA LYS A 198 -27.73 13.33 6.32
C LYS A 198 -26.97 12.03 6.61
N TYR A 199 -27.60 10.87 6.42
CA TYR A 199 -27.03 9.58 6.80
C TYR A 199 -26.99 8.60 5.62
N PHE A 200 -25.95 7.76 5.61
CA PHE A 200 -25.93 6.55 4.80
C PHE A 200 -26.95 5.54 5.34
N VAL A 201 -27.62 4.82 4.45
CA VAL A 201 -28.60 3.80 4.82
C VAL A 201 -28.07 2.44 4.41
N ALA A 202 -27.95 1.54 5.39
CA ALA A 202 -27.64 0.13 5.17
C ALA A 202 -28.85 -0.72 5.61
N GLU A 203 -29.16 -1.77 4.84
CA GLU A 203 -30.19 -2.73 5.24
C GLU A 203 -29.66 -3.59 6.40
N SER A 204 -30.46 -3.73 7.46
CA SER A 204 -30.16 -4.63 8.56
C SER A 204 -31.13 -5.80 8.53
N GLU A 205 -30.62 -7.02 8.70
CA GLU A 205 -31.45 -8.23 8.86
C GLU A 205 -32.24 -8.25 10.18
N ARG A 206 -31.90 -7.36 11.14
CA ARG A 206 -32.65 -7.23 12.38
C ARG A 206 -33.97 -6.50 12.11
N PRO A 207 -35.13 -7.06 12.50
CA PRO A 207 -36.39 -6.35 12.42
C PRO A 207 -36.33 -5.09 13.27
N GLN A 208 -36.90 -3.99 12.76
CA GLN A 208 -37.12 -2.78 13.54
C GLN A 208 -38.20 -3.08 14.58
N GLU A 209 -37.83 -3.00 15.86
CA GLU A 209 -38.77 -3.04 17.00
C GLU A 209 -39.65 -1.78 17.07
#